data_AF-A0A9D5HPE9-F1
#
_entry.id   AF-A0A9D5HPE9-F1
#
_cell.length_a   1.000
_cell.length_b   1.000
_cell.length_c   1.000
_cell.angle_alpha   90.00
_cell.angle_beta   90.00
_cell.angle_gamma   90.00
#
_symmetry.space_group_name_H-M   'P 1'
#
loop_
_entity.id
_entity.type
_entity.pdbx_description
1 polymer ?
#
loop_
_entity_poly.entity_id
_entity_poly.type
_entity_poly.pdbx_seq_one_letter_code
_entity_poly.pdbx_strand_id
1 'polypeptide(L)'
;MEVGFSKEEQQQCYSVRVSRKERVAAVLPVQEHWLPLSNIDLLIPPIHFNVFSCYKKPAGSVTSSTKACGFSAMVYGLKAALAQTLVSYYALSGEVVTNSQGEPELLCDNRGVEFIEAHADIELKDLCLYNPDESVEGKLVPTKMEGPLCVQATELKCGGIVVACMFDHRIADAYSANMFLVGWAEAAGEKPISVVPSFRRSLLSARRPGCHDESLDRLIMPLSSFTKPTTPSDSMISRIYCISADDVEKMQVAASTGSGQRTKLEAFSAFLWRVIGKAVAKHATAAEGCRMGIVVDGRARLGGSMSSYFGNVISIPYGSLSLDELESMELCRVADEVHEFLSRALTEEHFRGIIDLMQAIRPEKAWPKIYLDARMPSLVVSSGQRFPVGKLDFGWGTPAFSSYHFPWGSSNGYVMPMPMAGGEGHWVVYVHLSSKFIEVLEAEAGHVFRRLTSDHLDLTSNVDTAPESMAPPELVDTTGRV
;
A
#
# COMPACT_ATOMS: atom_id res chain seq x y z
N MET A 1 25.95 -24.91 -27.83
CA MET A 1 26.31 -23.58 -27.30
C MET A 1 25.42 -23.34 -26.10
N GLU A 2 26.01 -23.54 -24.92
CA GLU A 2 25.39 -23.35 -23.62
C GLU A 2 25.08 -21.87 -23.43
N VAL A 3 23.81 -21.54 -23.20
CA VAL A 3 23.43 -20.27 -22.59
C VAL A 3 23.44 -20.52 -21.09
N GLY A 4 24.49 -20.01 -20.43
CA GLY A 4 24.69 -20.16 -19.00
C GLY A 4 23.56 -19.50 -18.22
N PHE A 5 22.81 -20.33 -17.50
CA PHE A 5 22.08 -19.88 -16.32
C PHE A 5 23.11 -19.69 -15.21
N SER A 6 23.41 -18.44 -14.84
CA SER A 6 24.22 -18.15 -13.66
C SER A 6 23.68 -16.95 -12.88
N LYS A 7 22.86 -17.25 -11.87
CA LYS A 7 23.18 -17.06 -10.45
C LYS A 7 21.98 -17.57 -9.65
N GLU A 8 22.27 -18.57 -8.83
CA GLU A 8 21.39 -19.17 -7.83
C GLU A 8 20.64 -18.07 -7.06
N GLU A 9 19.34 -18.28 -6.83
CA GLU A 9 18.56 -17.58 -5.80
C GLU A 9 19.18 -17.90 -4.44
N GLN A 10 20.29 -17.23 -4.10
CA GLN A 10 20.85 -17.29 -2.77
C GLN A 10 19.87 -16.60 -1.84
N GLN A 11 19.27 -17.41 -0.97
CA GLN A 11 18.51 -16.95 0.17
C GLN A 11 19.28 -15.81 0.85
N GLN A 12 18.69 -14.61 0.91
CA GLN A 12 19.33 -13.47 1.52
C GLN A 12 19.32 -13.63 3.04
N CYS A 13 20.37 -14.29 3.54
CA CYS A 13 20.57 -14.56 4.95
C CYS A 13 21.16 -13.32 5.62
N TYR A 14 20.29 -12.49 6.16
CA TYR A 14 20.66 -11.41 7.06
C TYR A 14 19.76 -11.49 8.30
N SER A 15 20.29 -11.09 9.44
CA SER A 15 19.63 -11.16 10.73
C SER A 15 19.15 -9.78 11.17
N VAL A 16 17.97 -9.75 11.79
CA VAL A 16 17.44 -8.56 12.46
C VAL A 16 17.41 -8.82 13.95
N ARG A 17 18.05 -7.95 14.72
CA ARG A 17 18.05 -8.00 16.19
C ARG A 17 17.25 -6.83 16.73
N VAL A 18 16.13 -7.14 17.38
CA VAL A 18 15.37 -6.15 18.16
C VAL A 18 16.21 -5.72 19.36
N SER A 19 16.47 -4.42 19.47
CA SER A 19 17.24 -3.84 20.57
C SER A 19 16.34 -3.34 21.69
N ARG A 20 15.16 -2.79 21.36
CA ARG A 20 14.23 -2.21 22.33
C ARG A 20 12.79 -2.28 21.83
N LYS A 21 11.87 -2.44 22.78
CA LYS A 21 10.42 -2.28 22.58
C LYS A 21 9.89 -1.37 23.67
N GLU A 22 9.08 -0.40 23.30
CA GLU A 22 8.36 0.43 24.26
C GLU A 22 7.02 0.90 23.69
N ARG A 23 6.17 1.49 24.53
CA ARG A 23 4.94 2.15 24.10
C ARG A 23 5.12 3.66 24.05
N VAL A 24 4.69 4.27 22.95
CA VAL A 24 4.65 5.72 22.76
C VAL A 24 3.19 6.17 22.85
N ALA A 25 2.85 6.85 23.94
CA ALA A 25 1.53 7.46 24.13
C ALA A 25 1.50 8.90 23.62
N ALA A 26 0.30 9.45 23.45
CA ALA A 26 0.14 10.86 23.14
C ALA A 26 0.74 11.74 24.25
N VAL A 27 1.35 12.86 23.87
CA VAL A 27 2.04 13.78 24.79
C VAL A 27 1.08 14.52 25.73
N LEU A 28 -0.19 14.63 25.36
CA LEU A 28 -1.24 15.22 26.19
C LEU A 28 -2.20 14.14 26.72
N PRO A 29 -2.81 14.34 27.89
CA PRO A 29 -3.88 13.48 28.36
C PRO A 29 -4.99 13.40 27.31
N VAL A 30 -5.42 12.17 27.01
CA VAL A 30 -6.57 11.89 26.14
C VAL A 30 -7.68 11.36 27.04
N GLN A 31 -8.90 11.85 26.83
CA GLN A 31 -10.05 11.33 27.55
C GLN A 31 -10.38 9.92 27.07
N GLU A 32 -10.45 8.97 28.00
CA GLU A 32 -10.93 7.63 27.73
C GLU A 32 -12.36 7.66 27.19
N HIS A 33 -12.58 7.01 26.05
CA HIS A 33 -13.91 6.82 25.48
C HIS A 33 -13.93 5.66 24.48
N TRP A 34 -15.13 5.17 24.19
CA TRP A 34 -15.36 4.18 23.15
C TRP A 34 -15.72 4.89 21.84
N LEU A 35 -14.99 4.56 20.78
CA LEU A 35 -15.28 5.00 19.43
C LEU A 35 -15.85 3.81 18.64
N PRO A 36 -17.14 3.84 18.26
CA PRO A 36 -17.72 2.77 17.44
C PRO A 36 -17.06 2.75 16.05
N LEU A 37 -17.06 1.59 15.42
CA LEU A 37 -16.70 1.47 14.00
C LEU A 37 -17.89 1.90 13.11
N SER A 38 -17.58 2.49 11.96
CA SER A 38 -18.61 2.80 10.97
C SER A 38 -19.10 1.54 10.25
N ASN A 39 -20.23 1.63 9.57
CA ASN A 39 -20.76 0.51 8.79
C ASN A 39 -19.78 0.01 7.71
N ILE A 40 -18.96 0.90 7.13
CA ILE A 40 -17.93 0.51 6.15
C ILE A 40 -16.71 -0.12 6.82
N ASP A 41 -16.32 0.33 8.03
CA ASP A 41 -15.25 -0.33 8.80
C ASP A 41 -15.61 -1.79 9.13
N LEU A 42 -16.89 -2.06 9.43
CA LEU A 42 -17.41 -3.39 9.73
C LEU A 42 -17.43 -4.34 8.50
N LEU A 43 -17.31 -3.80 7.28
CA LEU A 43 -17.17 -4.59 6.06
C LEU A 43 -15.76 -5.19 5.91
N ILE A 44 -14.78 -4.66 6.65
CA ILE A 44 -13.38 -5.05 6.51
C ILE A 44 -13.04 -6.23 7.43
N PRO A 45 -12.45 -7.33 6.90
CA PRO A 45 -12.00 -8.43 7.75
C PRO A 45 -10.86 -7.98 8.71
N PRO A 46 -10.64 -8.70 9.83
CA PRO A 46 -9.57 -8.38 10.78
C PRO A 46 -8.19 -8.75 10.21
N ILE A 47 -7.72 -7.96 9.25
CA ILE A 47 -6.44 -8.11 8.58
C ILE A 47 -5.57 -6.89 8.84
N HIS A 48 -4.26 -7.09 8.73
CA HIS A 48 -3.26 -6.05 8.93
C HIS A 48 -2.49 -5.83 7.64
N PHE A 49 -2.05 -4.59 7.39
CA PHE A 49 -1.13 -4.29 6.30
C PHE A 49 0.09 -3.52 6.82
N ASN A 50 1.22 -3.76 6.18
CA ASN A 50 2.46 -3.04 6.44
C ASN A 50 2.69 -1.99 5.36
N VAL A 51 3.25 -0.86 5.77
CA VAL A 51 3.90 0.11 4.90
C VAL A 51 5.31 0.31 5.43
N PHE A 52 6.30 0.29 4.55
CA PHE A 52 7.70 0.50 4.94
C PHE A 52 8.37 1.49 3.99
N SER A 53 9.23 2.31 4.57
CA SER A 53 10.00 3.33 3.88
C SER A 53 11.47 3.13 4.20
N CYS A 54 12.29 2.95 3.16
CA CYS A 54 13.72 2.79 3.26
C CYS A 54 14.39 4.13 2.97
N TYR A 55 15.33 4.52 3.81
CA TYR A 55 16.01 5.78 3.66
C TYR A 55 17.53 5.61 3.71
N LYS A 56 18.22 6.42 2.89
CA LYS A 56 19.68 6.50 2.89
C LYS A 56 20.17 7.07 4.22
N LYS A 57 21.43 6.79 4.56
CA LYS A 57 22.09 7.45 5.69
C LYS A 57 21.98 8.97 5.51
N PRO A 58 21.49 9.72 6.52
CA PRO A 58 21.44 11.17 6.43
C PRO A 58 22.84 11.71 6.14
N ALA A 59 22.98 12.51 5.08
CA ALA A 59 24.22 13.24 4.85
C ALA A 59 24.39 14.20 6.04
N GLY A 60 25.48 14.05 6.80
CA GLY A 60 25.79 15.00 7.86
C GLY A 60 25.93 16.37 7.21
N SER A 61 24.98 17.26 7.43
CA SER A 61 25.11 18.65 6.99
C SER A 61 26.37 19.20 7.64
N VAL A 62 27.39 19.46 6.81
CA VAL A 62 28.59 20.20 7.17
C VAL A 62 28.20 21.68 7.24
N THR A 63 27.31 21.99 8.17
CA THR A 63 27.14 23.34 8.69
C THR A 63 27.33 23.22 10.19
N SER A 64 28.08 24.15 10.77
CA SER A 64 28.70 24.09 12.10
C SER A 64 27.74 24.04 13.31
N SER A 65 26.48 23.61 13.12
CA SER A 65 25.46 23.52 14.18
C SER A 65 24.61 22.24 14.18
N THR A 66 24.65 21.38 13.15
CA THR A 66 23.86 20.14 13.13
C THR A 66 24.71 18.94 13.58
N LYS A 67 24.44 18.44 14.78
CA LYS A 67 24.97 17.15 15.27
C LYS A 67 24.69 16.06 14.24
N ALA A 68 25.68 15.21 13.96
CA ALA A 68 25.47 13.99 13.19
C ALA A 68 24.26 13.21 13.78
N CYS A 69 23.20 13.03 13.00
CA CYS A 69 22.00 12.30 13.44
C CYS A 69 22.27 10.79 13.37
N GLY A 70 22.92 10.27 14.41
CA GLY A 70 22.99 8.82 14.61
C GLY A 70 21.60 8.21 14.81
N PHE A 71 21.48 6.88 14.67
CA PHE A 71 20.21 6.17 14.78
C PHE A 71 19.42 6.50 16.05
N SER A 72 20.10 6.60 17.20
CA SER A 72 19.45 6.98 18.47
C SER A 72 18.77 8.36 18.41
N ALA A 73 19.37 9.35 17.75
CA ALA A 73 18.77 10.67 17.58
C ALA A 73 17.57 10.64 16.64
N MET A 74 17.67 9.88 15.53
CA MET A 74 16.55 9.68 14.59
C MET A 74 15.36 9.01 15.27
N VAL A 75 15.60 7.94 16.02
CA VAL A 75 14.56 7.23 16.78
C VAL A 75 13.93 8.12 17.83
N TYR A 76 14.72 8.92 18.55
CA TYR A 76 14.19 9.90 19.51
C TYR A 76 13.24 10.89 18.82
N GLY A 77 13.65 11.45 17.67
CA GLY A 77 12.81 12.34 16.87
C GLY A 77 11.51 11.67 16.41
N LEU A 78 11.59 10.45 15.88
CA LEU A 78 10.43 9.66 15.46
C LEU A 78 9.42 9.46 16.61
N LYS A 79 9.89 9.12 17.81
CA LYS A 79 9.03 8.91 18.98
C LYS A 79 8.43 10.20 19.51
N ALA A 80 9.21 11.27 19.59
CA ALA A 80 8.72 12.57 20.01
C ALA A 80 7.63 13.08 19.06
N ALA A 81 7.86 12.97 17.75
CA ALA A 81 6.88 13.29 16.73
C ALA A 81 5.63 12.40 16.83
N LEU A 82 5.81 11.09 17.04
CA LEU A 82 4.71 10.15 17.18
C LEU A 82 3.81 10.53 18.36
N ALA A 83 4.41 10.83 19.53
CA ALA A 83 3.67 11.28 20.71
C ALA A 83 2.88 12.58 20.46
N GLN A 84 3.39 13.50 19.64
CA GLN A 84 2.65 14.71 19.25
C GLN A 84 1.52 14.40 18.27
N THR A 85 1.79 13.60 17.23
CA THR A 85 0.80 13.22 16.22
C THR A 85 -0.38 12.46 16.81
N LEU A 86 -0.14 11.60 17.81
CA LEU A 86 -1.17 10.83 18.50
C LEU A 86 -2.18 11.70 19.29
N VAL A 87 -1.92 12.98 19.52
CA VAL A 87 -2.95 13.89 20.08
C VAL A 87 -4.11 14.04 19.10
N SER A 88 -3.81 14.25 17.82
CA SER A 88 -4.82 14.37 16.77
C SER A 88 -5.30 13.01 16.27
N TYR A 89 -4.38 12.04 16.19
CA TYR A 89 -4.64 10.67 15.71
C TYR A 89 -4.87 9.69 16.87
N TYR A 90 -5.55 10.12 17.93
CA TYR A 90 -5.73 9.40 19.19
C TYR A 90 -6.29 7.98 19.04
N ALA A 91 -7.07 7.73 17.98
CA ALA A 91 -7.62 6.40 17.72
C ALA A 91 -6.51 5.35 17.48
N LEU A 92 -5.32 5.76 17.04
CA LEU A 92 -4.22 4.83 16.79
C LEU A 92 -3.48 4.39 18.06
N SER A 93 -3.67 5.08 19.20
CA SER A 93 -3.08 4.74 20.50
C SER A 93 -4.04 4.03 21.46
N GLY A 94 -5.13 3.45 20.94
CA GLY A 94 -6.13 2.70 21.70
C GLY A 94 -6.03 1.18 21.53
N GLU A 95 -7.16 0.49 21.71
CA GLU A 95 -7.32 -0.96 21.55
C GLU A 95 -8.62 -1.31 20.84
N VAL A 96 -8.57 -2.30 19.93
CA VAL A 96 -9.80 -2.88 19.36
C VAL A 96 -10.38 -3.89 20.34
N VAL A 97 -11.54 -3.55 20.92
CA VAL A 97 -12.30 -4.38 21.85
C VAL A 97 -13.60 -4.86 21.19
N THR A 98 -14.32 -5.75 21.88
CA THR A 98 -15.62 -6.26 21.40
C THR A 98 -16.74 -5.69 22.24
N ASN A 99 -17.76 -5.12 21.59
CA ASN A 99 -18.90 -4.51 22.25
C ASN A 99 -19.95 -5.56 22.69
N SER A 100 -21.01 -5.10 23.36
CA SER A 100 -22.11 -5.97 23.83
C SER A 100 -22.85 -6.75 22.73
N GLN A 101 -22.76 -6.31 21.47
CA GLN A 101 -23.37 -6.95 20.30
C GLN A 101 -22.40 -7.91 19.57
N GLY A 102 -21.16 -8.07 20.06
CA GLY A 102 -20.14 -8.90 19.42
C GLY A 102 -19.42 -8.22 18.24
N GLU A 103 -19.64 -6.91 18.04
CA GLU A 103 -18.98 -6.12 17.01
C GLU A 103 -17.68 -5.50 17.53
N PRO A 104 -16.67 -5.31 16.68
CA PRO A 104 -15.48 -4.57 17.09
C PRO A 104 -15.82 -3.09 17.36
N GLU A 105 -15.19 -2.53 18.38
CA GLU A 105 -15.17 -1.10 18.69
C GLU A 105 -13.79 -0.71 19.20
N LEU A 106 -13.50 0.59 19.24
CA LEU A 106 -12.19 1.07 19.65
C LEU A 106 -12.27 1.71 21.04
N LEU A 107 -11.51 1.18 22.00
CA LEU A 107 -11.25 1.82 23.28
C LEU A 107 -10.10 2.81 23.12
N CYS A 108 -10.41 4.11 23.13
CA CYS A 108 -9.45 5.19 23.02
C CYS A 108 -8.93 5.58 24.42
N ASP A 109 -8.05 4.78 25.00
CA ASP A 109 -7.50 4.96 26.36
C ASP A 109 -6.07 5.53 26.40
N ASN A 110 -5.50 5.85 25.24
CA ASN A 110 -4.12 6.33 25.09
C ASN A 110 -3.06 5.42 25.72
N ARG A 111 -3.29 4.09 25.70
CA ARG A 111 -2.27 3.10 26.10
C ARG A 111 -0.97 3.17 25.30
N GLY A 112 -1.03 3.77 24.10
CA GLY A 112 0.13 4.06 23.28
C GLY A 112 0.45 2.97 22.25
N VAL A 113 1.23 3.38 21.25
CA VAL A 113 1.65 2.58 20.09
C VAL A 113 2.92 1.79 20.43
N GLU A 114 2.94 0.50 20.12
CA GLU A 114 4.18 -0.29 20.22
C GLU A 114 5.22 0.26 19.22
N PHE A 115 6.39 0.63 19.73
CA PHE A 115 7.53 1.11 18.95
C PHE A 115 8.72 0.17 19.15
N ILE A 116 9.17 -0.43 18.05
CA ILE A 116 10.25 -1.42 18.00
C ILE A 116 11.49 -0.75 17.40
N GLU A 117 12.61 -0.85 18.11
CA GLU A 117 13.93 -0.52 17.59
C GLU A 117 14.67 -1.81 17.23
N ALA A 118 15.28 -1.85 16.06
CA ALA A 118 16.03 -3.01 15.59
C ALA A 118 17.28 -2.61 14.81
N HIS A 119 18.19 -3.57 14.64
CA HIS A 119 19.37 -3.45 13.79
C HIS A 119 19.42 -4.64 12.84
N ALA A 120 19.68 -4.37 11.55
CA ALA A 120 19.85 -5.37 10.51
C ALA A 120 21.29 -5.36 9.99
N ASP A 121 21.92 -6.52 9.91
CA ASP A 121 23.31 -6.71 9.48
C ASP A 121 23.51 -6.65 7.95
N ILE A 122 22.72 -5.82 7.28
CA ILE A 122 22.66 -5.67 5.81
C ILE A 122 22.72 -4.19 5.42
N GLU A 123 23.27 -3.90 4.24
CA GLU A 123 23.23 -2.56 3.66
C GLU A 123 21.97 -2.35 2.80
N LEU A 124 21.48 -1.11 2.73
CA LEU A 124 20.30 -0.75 1.94
C LEU A 124 20.41 -1.20 0.46
N LYS A 125 21.58 -1.04 -0.15
CA LYS A 125 21.83 -1.41 -1.55
C LYS A 125 21.75 -2.91 -1.80
N ASP A 126 21.95 -3.70 -0.76
CA ASP A 126 21.98 -5.16 -0.85
C ASP A 126 20.58 -5.74 -0.67
N LEU A 127 19.61 -5.02 -0.09
CA LEU A 127 18.24 -5.52 0.10
C LEU A 127 17.59 -5.99 -1.21
N CYS A 128 17.18 -7.25 -1.28
CA CYS A 128 16.39 -7.80 -2.38
C CYS A 128 14.93 -7.33 -2.30
N LEU A 129 14.66 -6.07 -2.65
CA LEU A 129 13.32 -5.48 -2.58
C LEU A 129 12.32 -6.11 -3.56
N TYR A 130 12.80 -6.77 -4.63
CA TYR A 130 11.95 -7.58 -5.51
C TYR A 130 11.27 -8.75 -4.76
N ASN A 131 11.92 -9.35 -3.76
CA ASN A 131 11.38 -10.46 -2.96
C ASN A 131 11.12 -10.02 -1.50
N PRO A 132 10.03 -9.27 -1.23
CA PRO A 132 9.76 -8.76 0.12
C PRO A 132 9.37 -9.86 1.11
N ASP A 133 8.88 -11.03 0.68
CA ASP A 133 8.61 -12.15 1.60
C ASP A 133 9.88 -12.64 2.29
N GLU A 134 11.02 -12.49 1.62
CA GLU A 134 12.31 -12.89 2.16
C GLU A 134 13.06 -11.71 2.79
N SER A 135 13.03 -10.57 2.12
CA SER A 135 13.84 -9.41 2.47
C SER A 135 13.16 -8.50 3.49
N VAL A 136 11.84 -8.55 3.64
CA VAL A 136 11.08 -7.60 4.46
C VAL A 136 10.26 -8.33 5.53
N GLU A 137 9.46 -9.32 5.13
CA GLU A 137 8.56 -10.06 6.02
C GLU A 137 9.32 -10.72 7.17
N GLY A 138 8.80 -10.57 8.39
CA GLY A 138 9.46 -11.09 9.60
C GLY A 138 10.74 -10.38 10.02
N LYS A 139 11.22 -9.41 9.24
CA LYS A 139 12.52 -8.75 9.42
C LYS A 139 12.36 -7.24 9.61
N LEU A 140 11.97 -6.52 8.55
CA LEU A 140 11.95 -5.05 8.51
C LEU A 140 10.58 -4.44 8.80
N VAL A 141 9.55 -5.28 8.90
CA VAL A 141 8.17 -4.89 9.25
C VAL A 141 7.72 -5.62 10.52
N PRO A 142 6.83 -5.01 11.33
CA PRO A 142 6.21 -5.72 12.45
C PRO A 142 5.44 -6.96 11.98
N THR A 143 5.53 -8.04 12.75
CA THR A 143 4.77 -9.28 12.52
C THR A 143 3.54 -9.40 13.41
N LYS A 144 3.49 -8.61 14.48
CA LYS A 144 2.44 -8.61 15.49
C LYS A 144 2.22 -7.17 15.94
N MET A 145 1.00 -6.86 16.37
CA MET A 145 0.66 -5.58 16.97
C MET A 145 -0.27 -5.80 18.17
N GLU A 146 -0.14 -4.93 19.17
CA GLU A 146 -1.03 -4.83 20.32
C GLU A 146 -1.72 -3.45 20.31
N GLY A 147 -2.67 -3.29 19.38
CA GLY A 147 -3.41 -2.05 19.14
C GLY A 147 -3.65 -1.82 17.65
N PRO A 148 -4.18 -0.65 17.24
CA PRO A 148 -4.43 -0.32 15.83
C PRO A 148 -3.18 -0.02 14.99
N LEU A 149 -2.06 0.28 15.63
CA LEU A 149 -0.80 0.67 15.00
C LEU A 149 0.39 0.06 15.75
N CYS A 150 1.37 -0.45 15.00
CA CYS A 150 2.71 -0.77 15.48
C CYS A 150 3.75 -0.11 14.57
N VAL A 151 4.83 0.40 15.15
CA VAL A 151 5.94 1.04 14.43
C VAL A 151 7.23 0.26 14.66
N GLN A 152 8.02 0.05 13.61
CA GLN A 152 9.38 -0.48 13.71
C GLN A 152 10.37 0.43 12.99
N ALA A 153 11.43 0.82 13.69
CA ALA A 153 12.58 1.53 13.16
C ALA A 153 13.79 0.59 13.17
N THR A 154 14.32 0.28 11.98
CA THR A 154 15.44 -0.66 11.83
C THR A 154 16.66 0.04 11.25
N GLU A 155 17.76 0.11 12.00
CA GLU A 155 19.05 0.58 11.51
C GLU A 155 19.67 -0.45 10.58
N LEU A 156 20.22 0.00 9.45
CA LEU A 156 20.96 -0.82 8.50
C LEU A 156 22.47 -0.64 8.70
N LYS A 157 23.28 -1.61 8.27
CA LYS A 157 24.75 -1.59 8.39
C LYS A 157 25.40 -0.36 7.76
N CYS A 158 24.80 0.19 6.69
CA CYS A 158 25.27 1.41 6.03
C CYS A 158 24.90 2.71 6.76
N GLY A 159 24.22 2.63 7.92
CA GLY A 159 23.67 3.78 8.66
C GLY A 159 22.37 4.33 8.09
N GLY A 160 21.80 3.69 7.06
CA GLY A 160 20.42 3.92 6.63
C GLY A 160 19.42 3.38 7.65
N ILE A 161 18.15 3.70 7.45
CA ILE A 161 17.07 3.28 8.35
C ILE A 161 15.84 2.86 7.54
N VAL A 162 15.17 1.82 8.00
CA VAL A 162 13.84 1.42 7.53
C VAL A 162 12.82 1.76 8.60
N VAL A 163 11.83 2.56 8.24
CA VAL A 163 10.68 2.88 9.11
C VAL A 163 9.47 2.15 8.56
N ALA A 164 8.90 1.26 9.36
CA ALA A 164 7.74 0.46 9.00
C ALA A 164 6.59 0.70 9.98
N CYS A 165 5.37 0.71 9.45
CA CYS A 165 4.13 0.80 10.21
C CYS A 165 3.21 -0.37 9.83
N MET A 166 2.67 -1.06 10.82
CA MET A 166 1.65 -2.09 10.66
C MET A 166 0.32 -1.52 11.17
N PHE A 167 -0.72 -1.52 10.33
CA PHE A 167 -2.04 -0.96 10.66
C PHE A 167 -3.10 -2.06 10.75
N ASP A 168 -4.03 -1.92 11.69
CA ASP A 168 -5.29 -2.66 11.66
C ASP A 168 -6.21 -2.09 10.58
N HIS A 169 -6.48 -2.89 9.54
CA HIS A 169 -7.25 -2.43 8.39
C HIS A 169 -8.70 -2.07 8.76
N ARG A 170 -9.23 -2.60 9.87
CA ARG A 170 -10.56 -2.19 10.38
C ARG A 170 -10.56 -0.73 10.84
N ILE A 171 -9.41 -0.18 11.22
CA ILE A 171 -9.27 1.18 11.76
C ILE A 171 -8.82 2.18 10.69
N ALA A 172 -8.02 1.75 9.72
CA ALA A 172 -7.50 2.62 8.68
C ALA A 172 -7.49 1.92 7.31
N ASP A 173 -8.00 2.59 6.28
CA ASP A 173 -7.65 2.29 4.89
C ASP A 173 -6.31 2.94 4.51
N ALA A 174 -5.80 2.64 3.31
CA ALA A 174 -4.55 3.22 2.81
C ALA A 174 -4.58 4.76 2.76
N TYR A 175 -5.75 5.38 2.50
CA TYR A 175 -5.90 6.84 2.54
C TYR A 175 -5.65 7.38 3.95
N SER A 176 -6.27 6.77 4.96
CA SER A 176 -6.12 7.14 6.36
C SER A 176 -4.70 6.90 6.88
N ALA A 177 -4.08 5.78 6.50
CA ALA A 177 -2.68 5.51 6.80
C ALA A 177 -1.76 6.60 6.20
N ASN A 178 -2.00 7.00 4.95
CA ASN A 178 -1.23 8.07 4.30
C ASN A 178 -1.40 9.43 5.00
N MET A 179 -2.61 9.77 5.46
CA MET A 179 -2.83 10.99 6.25
C MET A 179 -1.99 10.97 7.53
N PHE A 180 -2.00 9.85 8.26
CA PHE A 180 -1.19 9.69 9.47
C PHE A 180 0.30 9.79 9.19
N LEU A 181 0.82 9.08 8.18
CA LEU A 181 2.25 9.09 7.85
C LEU A 181 2.74 10.51 7.50
N VAL A 182 1.94 11.27 6.75
CA VAL A 182 2.27 12.67 6.43
C VAL A 182 2.22 13.54 7.68
N GLY A 183 1.16 13.43 8.50
CA GLY A 183 1.07 14.19 9.76
C GLY A 183 2.18 13.85 10.76
N TRP A 184 2.67 12.61 10.73
CA TRP A 184 3.80 12.17 11.55
C TRP A 184 5.13 12.74 11.04
N ALA A 185 5.36 12.73 9.74
CA ALA A 185 6.52 13.37 9.12
C ALA A 185 6.54 14.90 9.34
N GLU A 186 5.38 15.56 9.19
CA GLU A 186 5.23 16.99 9.48
C GLU A 186 5.59 17.33 10.93
N ALA A 187 5.07 16.57 11.90
CA ALA A 187 5.40 16.77 13.31
C ALA A 187 6.90 16.56 13.61
N ALA A 188 7.54 15.58 12.95
CA ALA A 188 8.99 15.38 13.09
C ALA A 188 9.82 16.52 12.51
N GLY A 189 9.31 17.17 11.45
CA GLY A 189 9.89 18.39 10.89
C GLY A 189 9.46 19.68 11.60
N GLU A 190 8.87 19.59 12.81
CA GLU A 190 8.34 20.72 13.59
C GLU A 190 7.31 21.58 12.84
N LYS A 191 6.57 20.97 11.92
CA LYS A 191 5.49 21.60 11.16
C LYS A 191 4.12 21.26 11.77
N PRO A 192 3.14 22.16 11.70
CA PRO A 192 1.76 21.81 12.03
C PRO A 192 1.25 20.69 11.12
N ILE A 193 0.46 19.78 11.69
CA ILE A 193 -0.23 18.72 10.94
C ILE A 193 -1.20 19.38 9.96
N SER A 194 -1.00 19.17 8.66
CA SER A 194 -1.77 19.81 7.59
C SER A 194 -3.19 19.29 7.48
N VAL A 195 -3.42 18.01 7.80
CA VAL A 195 -4.74 17.37 7.80
C VAL A 195 -5.01 16.80 9.18
N VAL A 196 -5.90 17.45 9.92
CA VAL A 196 -6.41 16.93 11.21
C VAL A 196 -7.48 15.87 10.93
N PRO A 197 -7.32 14.63 11.43
CA PRO A 197 -8.25 13.54 11.14
C PRO A 197 -9.61 13.79 11.80
N SER A 198 -10.68 13.45 11.10
CA SER A 198 -12.03 13.41 11.63
C SER A 198 -12.43 11.97 11.91
N PHE A 199 -12.69 11.68 13.19
CA PHE A 199 -13.28 10.41 13.63
C PHE A 199 -14.81 10.48 13.74
N ARG A 200 -15.45 11.42 13.04
CA ARG A 200 -16.91 11.64 13.08
C ARG A 200 -17.64 10.53 12.31
N ARG A 201 -17.83 9.38 12.96
CA ARG A 201 -18.52 8.19 12.40
C ARG A 201 -19.96 8.48 11.95
N SER A 202 -20.58 9.54 12.48
CA SER A 202 -21.91 9.98 12.05
C SER A 202 -21.97 10.39 10.57
N LEU A 203 -20.83 10.67 9.92
CA LEU A 203 -20.79 10.96 8.48
C LEU A 203 -21.17 9.74 7.62
N LEU A 204 -20.99 8.53 8.17
CA LEU A 204 -21.33 7.26 7.55
C LEU A 204 -22.53 6.58 8.26
N SER A 205 -23.48 7.37 8.77
CA SER A 205 -24.72 6.84 9.33
C SER A 205 -25.70 6.43 8.24
N ALA A 206 -26.41 5.33 8.49
CA ALA A 206 -27.46 4.85 7.60
C ALA A 206 -28.67 5.81 7.56
N ARG A 207 -29.34 5.82 6.41
CA ARG A 207 -30.57 6.57 6.17
C ARG A 207 -31.75 5.94 6.92
N ARG A 208 -32.82 6.72 7.09
CA ARG A 208 -34.07 6.27 7.72
C ARG A 208 -35.28 6.74 6.89
N PRO A 209 -35.97 5.83 6.16
CA PRO A 209 -35.64 4.40 5.99
C PRO A 209 -34.33 4.21 5.22
N GLY A 210 -33.65 3.09 5.48
CA GLY A 210 -32.49 2.68 4.68
C GLY A 210 -32.94 2.23 3.29
N CYS A 211 -32.07 2.43 2.29
CA CYS A 211 -32.31 2.03 0.91
C CYS A 211 -30.99 1.50 0.32
N HIS A 212 -31.04 0.42 -0.45
CA HIS A 212 -29.89 -0.07 -1.19
C HIS A 212 -30.34 -0.73 -2.49
N ASP A 213 -29.46 -0.72 -3.49
CA ASP A 213 -29.69 -1.39 -4.76
C ASP A 213 -29.35 -2.89 -4.64
N GLU A 214 -30.18 -3.76 -5.22
CA GLU A 214 -29.97 -5.23 -5.20
C GLU A 214 -28.64 -5.66 -5.82
N SER A 215 -28.02 -4.82 -6.67
CA SER A 215 -26.67 -5.09 -7.19
C SER A 215 -25.61 -5.17 -6.09
N LEU A 216 -25.83 -4.56 -4.91
CA LEU A 216 -24.92 -4.67 -3.78
C LEU A 216 -24.89 -6.07 -3.15
N ASP A 217 -25.95 -6.86 -3.30
CA ASP A 217 -25.96 -8.29 -2.89
C ASP A 217 -24.99 -9.14 -3.72
N ARG A 218 -24.56 -8.62 -4.88
CA ARG A 218 -23.49 -9.22 -5.67
C ARG A 218 -22.12 -8.85 -5.14
N LEU A 219 -21.95 -7.79 -4.37
CA LEU A 219 -20.66 -7.30 -3.89
C LEU A 219 -20.39 -7.65 -2.43
N ILE A 220 -21.43 -7.77 -1.61
CA ILE A 220 -21.33 -7.99 -0.16
C ILE A 220 -22.02 -9.31 0.19
N MET A 221 -21.40 -10.10 1.06
CA MET A 221 -21.93 -11.39 1.48
C MET A 221 -21.86 -11.51 3.01
N PRO A 222 -22.99 -11.80 3.68
CA PRO A 222 -22.99 -12.18 5.10
C PRO A 222 -22.19 -13.45 5.33
N LEU A 223 -21.43 -13.51 6.43
CA LEU A 223 -20.55 -14.64 6.73
C LEU A 223 -21.30 -15.92 7.04
N SER A 224 -22.57 -15.86 7.46
CA SER A 224 -23.41 -17.06 7.63
C SER A 224 -23.64 -17.80 6.30
N SER A 225 -23.55 -17.09 5.18
CA SER A 225 -23.70 -17.64 3.82
C SER A 225 -22.38 -18.14 3.21
N PHE A 226 -21.25 -17.93 3.88
CA PHE A 226 -19.94 -18.34 3.37
C PHE A 226 -19.66 -19.81 3.67
N THR A 227 -19.34 -20.57 2.63
CA THR A 227 -18.83 -21.94 2.75
C THR A 227 -17.32 -21.95 2.53
N LYS A 228 -16.57 -22.34 3.56
CA LYS A 228 -15.11 -22.43 3.47
C LYS A 228 -14.71 -23.45 2.39
N PRO A 229 -13.81 -23.08 1.45
CA PRO A 229 -13.30 -24.05 0.49
C PRO A 229 -12.57 -25.20 1.19
N THR A 230 -12.77 -26.41 0.67
CA THR A 230 -12.15 -27.65 1.17
C THR A 230 -10.80 -27.95 0.54
N THR A 231 -10.40 -27.19 -0.48
CA THR A 231 -9.14 -27.40 -1.21
C THR A 231 -7.97 -26.67 -0.55
N PRO A 232 -6.77 -27.26 -0.56
CA PRO A 232 -5.55 -26.56 -0.15
C PRO A 232 -5.34 -25.30 -1.00
N SER A 233 -5.00 -24.18 -0.36
CA SER A 233 -4.58 -22.98 -1.07
C SER A 233 -3.22 -23.20 -1.73
N ASP A 234 -3.05 -22.71 -2.95
CA ASP A 234 -1.71 -22.55 -3.53
C ASP A 234 -0.85 -21.63 -2.64
N SER A 235 0.46 -21.83 -2.69
CA SER A 235 1.44 -20.96 -2.01
C SER A 235 1.40 -19.57 -2.64
N MET A 236 0.98 -18.57 -1.85
CA MET A 236 0.97 -17.17 -2.25
C MET A 236 2.34 -16.56 -1.95
N ILE A 237 2.86 -15.78 -2.89
CA ILE A 237 4.14 -15.08 -2.77
C ILE A 237 3.99 -13.62 -3.20
N SER A 238 4.80 -12.76 -2.61
CA SER A 238 4.87 -11.35 -2.93
C SER A 238 6.09 -11.03 -3.81
N ARG A 239 5.90 -10.14 -4.78
CA ARG A 239 6.96 -9.57 -5.62
C ARG A 239 6.76 -8.06 -5.80
N ILE A 240 7.86 -7.33 -5.99
CA ILE A 240 7.83 -5.90 -6.32
C ILE A 240 8.49 -5.66 -7.67
N TYR A 241 7.73 -5.04 -8.58
CA TYR A 241 8.16 -4.73 -9.93
C TYR A 241 8.25 -3.23 -10.17
N CYS A 242 9.00 -2.84 -11.20
CA CYS A 242 9.03 -1.51 -11.77
C CYS A 242 8.44 -1.53 -13.18
N ILE A 243 7.50 -0.62 -13.46
CA ILE A 243 6.91 -0.40 -14.79
C ILE A 243 7.29 1.02 -15.24
N SER A 244 7.83 1.18 -16.46
CA SER A 244 8.17 2.52 -16.96
C SER A 244 6.95 3.33 -17.36
N ALA A 245 7.09 4.66 -17.30
CA ALA A 245 6.10 5.60 -17.82
C ALA A 245 5.65 5.22 -19.25
N ASP A 246 6.61 4.91 -20.14
CA ASP A 246 6.35 4.48 -21.51
C ASP A 246 5.45 3.24 -21.60
N ASP A 247 5.65 2.25 -20.74
CA ASP A 247 4.84 1.02 -20.80
C ASP A 247 3.45 1.26 -20.21
N VAL A 248 3.33 2.12 -19.19
CA VAL A 248 2.04 2.60 -18.70
C VAL A 248 1.28 3.34 -19.80
N GLU A 249 1.96 4.17 -20.59
CA GLU A 249 1.36 4.91 -21.70
C GLU A 249 0.97 4.00 -22.85
N LYS A 250 1.82 3.05 -23.24
CA LYS A 250 1.47 2.03 -24.25
C LYS A 250 0.24 1.23 -23.84
N MET A 251 0.16 0.81 -22.57
CA MET A 251 -1.03 0.12 -22.04
C MET A 251 -2.26 1.02 -22.15
N GLN A 252 -2.15 2.29 -21.76
CA GLN A 252 -3.26 3.25 -21.83
C GLN A 252 -3.76 3.46 -23.26
N VAL A 253 -2.85 3.61 -24.21
CA VAL A 253 -3.18 3.76 -25.64
C VAL A 253 -3.87 2.50 -26.16
N ALA A 254 -3.32 1.32 -25.91
CA ALA A 254 -3.88 0.05 -26.37
C ALA A 254 -5.25 -0.29 -25.72
N ALA A 255 -5.48 0.19 -24.50
CA ALA A 255 -6.76 0.03 -23.79
C ALA A 255 -7.82 1.06 -24.21
N SER A 256 -7.45 2.12 -24.91
CA SER A 256 -8.37 3.19 -25.31
C SER A 256 -8.93 2.94 -26.70
N THR A 257 -10.18 3.35 -26.96
CA THR A 257 -10.80 3.31 -28.31
C THR A 257 -11.42 4.66 -28.65
N GLY A 258 -12.03 4.77 -29.84
CA GLY A 258 -12.78 5.95 -30.25
C GLY A 258 -13.95 6.35 -29.32
N SER A 259 -14.32 5.51 -28.33
CA SER A 259 -15.31 5.83 -27.30
C SER A 259 -14.77 6.66 -26.12
N GLY A 260 -13.45 6.85 -26.03
CA GLY A 260 -12.80 7.65 -24.98
C GLY A 260 -11.49 7.06 -24.48
N GLN A 261 -10.68 7.91 -23.85
CA GLN A 261 -9.42 7.49 -23.24
C GLN A 261 -9.68 6.83 -21.88
N ARG A 262 -9.17 5.60 -21.69
CA ARG A 262 -9.20 4.91 -20.39
C ARG A 262 -8.16 5.49 -19.45
N THR A 263 -8.40 5.46 -18.15
CA THR A 263 -7.39 5.84 -17.17
C THR A 263 -6.22 4.86 -17.20
N LYS A 264 -5.03 5.32 -16.79
CA LYS A 264 -3.85 4.44 -16.66
C LYS A 264 -4.12 3.23 -15.76
N LEU A 265 -4.93 3.39 -14.70
CA LEU A 265 -5.32 2.31 -13.80
C LEU A 265 -6.26 1.29 -14.46
N GLU A 266 -7.28 1.75 -15.20
CA GLU A 266 -8.18 0.86 -15.96
C GLU A 266 -7.39 0.05 -16.99
N ALA A 267 -6.50 0.70 -17.74
CA ALA A 267 -5.66 0.06 -18.75
C ALA A 267 -4.72 -0.99 -18.14
N PHE A 268 -4.04 -0.64 -17.04
CA PHE A 268 -3.20 -1.56 -16.28
C PHE A 268 -4.00 -2.76 -15.75
N SER A 269 -5.19 -2.51 -15.20
CA SER A 269 -6.04 -3.57 -14.65
C SER A 269 -6.53 -4.51 -15.75
N ALA A 270 -6.93 -3.98 -16.91
CA ALA A 270 -7.32 -4.79 -18.06
C ALA A 270 -6.15 -5.65 -18.57
N PHE A 271 -4.95 -5.07 -18.68
CA PHE A 271 -3.75 -5.80 -19.10
C PHE A 271 -3.44 -6.94 -18.13
N LEU A 272 -3.41 -6.63 -16.83
CA LEU A 272 -3.16 -7.62 -15.79
C LEU A 272 -4.24 -8.70 -15.76
N TRP A 273 -5.52 -8.36 -15.97
CA TRP A 273 -6.61 -9.34 -16.01
C TRP A 273 -6.40 -10.39 -17.10
N ARG A 274 -5.96 -9.96 -18.30
CA ARG A 274 -5.64 -10.89 -19.40
C ARG A 274 -4.47 -11.80 -19.04
N VAL A 275 -3.40 -11.27 -18.47
CA VAL A 275 -2.23 -12.07 -18.08
C VAL A 275 -2.59 -13.10 -17.01
N ILE A 276 -3.37 -12.70 -16.01
CA ILE A 276 -3.87 -13.65 -14.99
C ILE A 276 -4.87 -14.64 -15.57
N GLY A 277 -5.70 -14.25 -16.53
CA GLY A 277 -6.56 -15.17 -17.29
C GLY A 277 -5.78 -16.33 -17.91
N LYS A 278 -4.63 -16.03 -18.55
CA LYS A 278 -3.73 -17.06 -19.07
C LYS A 278 -3.17 -17.97 -17.97
N ALA A 279 -2.81 -17.39 -16.82
CA ALA A 279 -2.31 -18.15 -15.68
C ALA A 279 -3.36 -19.10 -15.11
N VAL A 280 -4.61 -18.62 -14.98
CA VAL A 280 -5.77 -19.41 -14.56
C VAL A 280 -6.02 -20.55 -15.54
N ALA A 281 -6.06 -20.29 -16.85
CA ALA A 281 -6.24 -21.31 -17.87
C ALA A 281 -5.18 -22.43 -17.80
N LYS A 282 -3.94 -22.06 -17.48
CA LYS A 282 -2.82 -23.01 -17.38
C LYS A 282 -2.80 -23.82 -16.08
N HIS A 283 -3.23 -23.23 -14.96
CA HIS A 283 -2.93 -23.78 -13.63
C HIS A 283 -4.14 -24.03 -12.72
N ALA A 284 -5.31 -23.47 -13.00
CA ALA A 284 -6.52 -23.64 -12.18
C ALA A 284 -7.50 -24.60 -12.86
N THR A 285 -7.37 -25.88 -12.53
CA THR A 285 -8.25 -26.94 -13.06
C THR A 285 -9.71 -26.66 -12.68
N ALA A 286 -10.62 -26.71 -13.66
CA ALA A 286 -12.06 -26.45 -13.53
C ALA A 286 -12.48 -24.98 -13.28
N ALA A 287 -11.57 -24.01 -13.37
CA ALA A 287 -11.96 -22.60 -13.38
C ALA A 287 -12.53 -22.23 -14.77
N GLU A 288 -13.79 -21.80 -14.83
CA GLU A 288 -14.44 -21.36 -16.07
C GLU A 288 -14.17 -19.88 -16.38
N GLY A 289 -13.63 -19.13 -15.42
CA GLY A 289 -13.36 -17.70 -15.56
C GLY A 289 -12.52 -17.12 -14.44
N CYS A 290 -12.30 -15.81 -14.51
CA CYS A 290 -11.52 -15.04 -13.55
C CYS A 290 -12.22 -13.72 -13.20
N ARG A 291 -12.18 -13.34 -11.93
CA ARG A 291 -12.71 -12.06 -11.45
C ARG A 291 -11.62 -11.02 -11.27
N MET A 292 -11.95 -9.78 -11.61
CA MET A 292 -11.12 -8.61 -11.33
C MET A 292 -11.95 -7.60 -10.55
N GLY A 293 -11.48 -7.25 -9.35
CA GLY A 293 -12.01 -6.15 -8.56
C GLY A 293 -11.04 -5.00 -8.45
N ILE A 294 -11.57 -3.79 -8.27
CA ILE A 294 -10.74 -2.59 -8.06
C ILE A 294 -11.25 -1.87 -6.82
N VAL A 295 -10.33 -1.52 -5.91
CA VAL A 295 -10.68 -0.75 -4.70
C VAL A 295 -11.01 0.69 -5.08
N VAL A 296 -12.20 1.15 -4.68
CA VAL A 296 -12.70 2.51 -4.92
C VAL A 296 -12.81 3.26 -3.60
N ASP A 297 -12.21 4.45 -3.54
CA ASP A 297 -12.34 5.41 -2.43
C ASP A 297 -13.60 6.27 -2.59
N GLY A 298 -14.49 6.19 -1.60
CA GLY A 298 -15.78 6.87 -1.57
C GLY A 298 -15.76 8.28 -1.01
N ARG A 299 -14.63 8.77 -0.47
CA ARG A 299 -14.56 10.11 0.16
C ARG A 299 -15.00 11.21 -0.79
N ALA A 300 -14.48 11.20 -2.01
CA ALA A 300 -14.84 12.19 -3.04
C ALA A 300 -16.28 12.03 -3.55
N ARG A 301 -16.92 10.88 -3.32
CA ARG A 301 -18.28 10.58 -3.77
C ARG A 301 -19.33 10.98 -2.75
N LEU A 302 -19.04 10.76 -1.47
CA LEU A 302 -19.86 11.20 -0.35
C LEU A 302 -19.74 12.72 -0.07
N GLY A 303 -18.65 13.36 -0.54
CA GLY A 303 -18.47 14.80 -0.51
C GLY A 303 -18.34 15.39 0.91
N GLY A 304 -18.60 16.70 1.05
CA GLY A 304 -18.57 17.38 2.34
C GLY A 304 -17.21 17.30 3.05
N SER A 305 -17.21 16.95 4.34
CA SER A 305 -16.01 16.87 5.19
C SER A 305 -15.27 15.53 5.11
N MET A 306 -15.49 14.73 4.07
CA MET A 306 -14.92 13.38 3.95
C MET A 306 -13.42 13.35 3.65
N SER A 307 -12.82 14.45 3.18
CA SER A 307 -11.38 14.52 2.90
C SER A 307 -10.50 14.33 4.14
N SER A 308 -10.98 14.71 5.32
CA SER A 308 -10.28 14.46 6.59
C SER A 308 -10.79 13.23 7.34
N TYR A 309 -11.80 12.53 6.82
CA TYR A 309 -12.37 11.37 7.50
C TYR A 309 -11.35 10.23 7.62
N PHE A 310 -11.09 9.83 8.86
CA PHE A 310 -10.18 8.74 9.21
C PHE A 310 -10.97 7.46 9.46
N GLY A 311 -10.62 6.40 8.75
CA GLY A 311 -11.35 5.14 8.75
C GLY A 311 -11.47 4.57 7.34
N ASN A 312 -12.24 3.50 7.17
CA ASN A 312 -12.49 2.93 5.85
C ASN A 312 -13.62 3.68 5.14
N VAL A 313 -13.38 4.02 3.87
CA VAL A 313 -14.41 4.50 2.94
C VAL A 313 -14.22 3.82 1.60
N ILE A 314 -14.13 2.48 1.63
CA ILE A 314 -13.77 1.69 0.45
C ILE A 314 -14.90 0.77 0.00
N SER A 315 -14.96 0.54 -1.30
CA SER A 315 -15.78 -0.49 -1.95
C SER A 315 -14.91 -1.25 -2.96
N ILE A 316 -15.29 -2.49 -3.27
CA ILE A 316 -14.57 -3.32 -4.24
C ILE A 316 -15.57 -3.83 -5.29
N PRO A 317 -16.02 -2.97 -6.23
CA PRO A 317 -16.72 -3.45 -7.41
C PRO A 317 -15.82 -4.40 -8.20
N TYR A 318 -16.44 -5.38 -8.86
CA TYR A 318 -15.70 -6.35 -9.66
C TYR A 318 -16.52 -6.86 -10.85
N GLY A 319 -15.81 -7.28 -11.89
CA GLY A 319 -16.33 -7.99 -13.05
C GLY A 319 -15.90 -9.46 -13.05
N SER A 320 -16.56 -10.27 -13.89
CA SER A 320 -16.18 -11.66 -14.16
C SER A 320 -16.14 -11.84 -15.68
N LEU A 321 -15.08 -12.47 -16.18
CA LEU A 321 -14.97 -12.89 -17.58
C LEU A 321 -14.57 -14.35 -17.63
N SER A 322 -15.06 -15.07 -18.63
CA SER A 322 -14.58 -16.42 -18.95
C SER A 322 -13.14 -16.37 -19.47
N LEU A 323 -12.46 -17.52 -19.44
CA LEU A 323 -11.09 -17.62 -19.93
C LEU A 323 -11.01 -17.38 -21.45
N ASP A 324 -11.99 -17.87 -22.20
CA ASP A 324 -12.10 -17.67 -23.65
C ASP A 324 -12.28 -16.19 -24.00
N GLU A 325 -13.09 -15.46 -23.23
CA GLU A 325 -13.25 -14.00 -23.37
C GLU A 325 -11.93 -13.28 -23.10
N LEU A 326 -11.24 -13.58 -21.98
CA LEU A 326 -9.96 -12.94 -21.64
C LEU A 326 -8.85 -13.20 -22.66
N GLU A 327 -8.84 -14.38 -23.27
CA GLU A 327 -7.89 -14.74 -24.32
C GLU A 327 -8.18 -13.99 -25.62
N SER A 328 -9.43 -14.04 -26.09
CA SER A 328 -9.85 -13.56 -27.41
C SER A 328 -10.11 -12.06 -27.50
N MET A 329 -10.47 -11.39 -26.39
CA MET A 329 -10.79 -9.97 -26.39
C MET A 329 -9.55 -9.09 -26.58
N GLU A 330 -9.70 -8.08 -27.43
CA GLU A 330 -8.77 -6.96 -27.51
C GLU A 330 -8.67 -6.25 -26.16
N LEU A 331 -7.49 -5.69 -25.82
CA LEU A 331 -7.25 -5.06 -24.52
C LEU A 331 -8.27 -3.95 -24.21
N CYS A 332 -8.66 -3.18 -25.22
CA CYS A 332 -9.64 -2.12 -25.07
C CYS A 332 -11.04 -2.62 -24.70
N ARG A 333 -11.44 -3.81 -25.16
CA ARG A 333 -12.73 -4.43 -24.77
C ARG A 333 -12.68 -4.89 -23.32
N VAL A 334 -11.56 -5.48 -22.88
CA VAL A 334 -11.37 -5.84 -21.46
C VAL A 334 -11.36 -4.57 -20.59
N ALA A 335 -10.79 -3.46 -21.08
CA ALA A 335 -10.83 -2.18 -20.39
C ALA A 335 -12.23 -1.56 -20.34
N ASP A 336 -13.09 -1.82 -21.33
CA ASP A 336 -14.50 -1.43 -21.30
C ASP A 336 -15.25 -2.17 -20.18
N GLU A 337 -14.99 -3.47 -19.99
CA GLU A 337 -15.55 -4.25 -18.86
C GLU A 337 -15.08 -3.71 -17.50
N VAL A 338 -13.79 -3.36 -17.39
CA VAL A 338 -13.24 -2.71 -16.20
C VAL A 338 -13.93 -1.39 -15.92
N HIS A 339 -14.10 -0.56 -16.96
CA HIS A 339 -14.79 0.71 -16.87
C HIS A 339 -16.24 0.55 -16.44
N GLU A 340 -16.95 -0.46 -16.97
CA GLU A 340 -18.36 -0.68 -16.70
C GLU A 340 -18.61 -0.97 -15.22
N PHE A 341 -17.92 -1.96 -14.63
CA PHE A 341 -18.13 -2.26 -13.21
C PHE A 341 -17.63 -1.15 -12.29
N LEU A 342 -16.57 -0.43 -12.68
CA LEU A 342 -16.08 0.72 -11.92
C LEU A 342 -17.12 1.83 -11.90
N SER A 343 -17.67 2.20 -13.06
CA SER A 343 -18.59 3.34 -13.22
C SER A 343 -19.79 3.27 -12.27
N ARG A 344 -20.31 2.07 -12.03
CA ARG A 344 -21.41 1.79 -11.08
C ARG A 344 -21.06 2.17 -9.64
N ALA A 345 -19.80 2.03 -9.25
CA ALA A 345 -19.31 2.32 -7.91
C ALA A 345 -18.78 3.76 -7.72
N LEU A 346 -18.81 4.61 -8.77
CA LEU A 346 -18.30 5.98 -8.70
C LEU A 346 -19.38 7.02 -8.34
N THR A 347 -20.44 6.60 -7.64
CA THR A 347 -21.57 7.45 -7.26
C THR A 347 -21.70 7.60 -5.74
N GLU A 348 -22.34 8.68 -5.28
CA GLU A 348 -22.69 8.82 -3.86
C GLU A 348 -23.62 7.68 -3.40
N GLU A 349 -24.64 7.37 -4.22
CA GLU A 349 -25.66 6.38 -3.91
C GLU A 349 -25.08 4.99 -3.68
N HIS A 350 -24.03 4.61 -4.41
CA HIS A 350 -23.32 3.34 -4.18
C HIS A 350 -22.81 3.21 -2.74
N PHE A 351 -22.13 4.25 -2.22
CA PHE A 351 -21.59 4.23 -0.86
C PHE A 351 -22.69 4.37 0.20
N ARG A 352 -23.72 5.17 -0.05
CA ARG A 352 -24.91 5.26 0.82
C ARG A 352 -25.64 3.92 0.92
N GLY A 353 -25.80 3.23 -0.21
CA GLY A 353 -26.38 1.90 -0.28
C GLY A 353 -25.57 0.86 0.50
N ILE A 354 -24.23 0.89 0.41
CA ILE A 354 -23.38 0.01 1.24
C ILE A 354 -23.60 0.26 2.73
N ILE A 355 -23.65 1.53 3.15
CA ILE A 355 -23.88 1.89 4.55
C ILE A 355 -25.24 1.35 5.03
N ASP A 356 -26.29 1.50 4.22
CA ASP A 356 -27.64 1.04 4.56
C ASP A 356 -27.75 -0.49 4.56
N LEU A 357 -27.14 -1.17 3.58
CA LEU A 357 -27.09 -2.63 3.52
C LEU A 357 -26.35 -3.19 4.74
N MET A 358 -25.18 -2.65 5.07
CA MET A 358 -24.46 -3.03 6.27
C MET A 358 -25.28 -2.79 7.54
N GLN A 359 -26.06 -1.69 7.61
CA GLN A 359 -26.96 -1.47 8.74
C GLN A 359 -28.03 -2.54 8.88
N ALA A 360 -28.55 -3.06 7.75
CA ALA A 360 -29.57 -4.09 7.73
C ALA A 360 -29.03 -5.48 8.09
N ILE A 361 -27.76 -5.76 7.77
CA ILE A 361 -27.09 -7.04 8.09
C ILE A 361 -26.69 -7.14 9.57
N ARG A 362 -26.38 -6.00 10.21
CA ARG A 362 -25.92 -5.98 11.61
C ARG A 362 -26.91 -6.66 12.57
N PRO A 363 -26.42 -7.40 13.59
CA PRO A 363 -25.01 -7.53 14.00
C PRO A 363 -24.23 -8.65 13.29
N GLU A 364 -24.80 -9.27 12.24
CA GLU A 364 -24.06 -10.27 11.48
C GLU A 364 -22.86 -9.62 10.76
N LYS A 365 -21.76 -10.36 10.64
CA LYS A 365 -20.59 -9.92 9.88
C LYS A 365 -20.84 -10.16 8.39
N ALA A 366 -20.39 -9.22 7.55
CA ALA A 366 -20.36 -9.39 6.10
C ALA A 366 -19.04 -8.86 5.56
N TRP A 367 -18.53 -9.48 4.49
CA TRP A 367 -17.31 -9.06 3.80
C TRP A 367 -17.56 -8.92 2.29
N PRO A 368 -16.65 -8.26 1.55
CA PRO A 368 -16.68 -8.23 0.10
C PRO A 368 -16.68 -9.67 -0.46
N LYS A 369 -17.67 -9.98 -1.30
CA LYS A 369 -17.90 -11.32 -1.86
C LYS A 369 -16.71 -11.82 -2.68
N ILE A 370 -15.99 -10.93 -3.35
CA ILE A 370 -14.77 -11.25 -4.09
C ILE A 370 -13.68 -11.87 -3.21
N TYR A 371 -13.70 -11.63 -1.90
CA TYR A 371 -12.76 -12.22 -0.94
C TYR A 371 -13.20 -13.59 -0.43
N LEU A 372 -14.50 -13.88 -0.49
CA LEU A 372 -15.10 -15.08 0.08
C LEU A 372 -15.32 -16.17 -0.96
N ASP A 373 -15.68 -15.82 -2.19
CA ASP A 373 -16.11 -16.80 -3.17
C ASP A 373 -14.90 -17.48 -3.82
N ALA A 374 -14.57 -18.69 -3.36
CA ALA A 374 -13.45 -19.47 -3.89
C ALA A 374 -13.74 -20.21 -5.21
N ARG A 375 -14.97 -20.11 -5.77
CA ARG A 375 -15.36 -20.85 -6.99
C ARG A 375 -14.66 -20.34 -8.26
N MET A 376 -14.27 -19.07 -8.27
CA MET A 376 -13.51 -18.46 -9.36
C MET A 376 -12.31 -17.71 -8.81
N PRO A 377 -11.10 -17.93 -9.35
CA PRO A 377 -9.92 -17.15 -9.02
C PRO A 377 -10.19 -15.66 -9.17
N SER A 378 -9.82 -14.90 -8.14
CA SER A 378 -10.09 -13.46 -8.09
C SER A 378 -8.81 -12.69 -7.86
N LEU A 379 -8.72 -11.54 -8.53
CA LEU A 379 -7.66 -10.57 -8.38
C LEU A 379 -8.27 -9.24 -7.94
N VAL A 380 -7.67 -8.59 -6.94
CA VAL A 380 -8.04 -7.23 -6.52
C VAL A 380 -6.89 -6.27 -6.75
N VAL A 381 -7.15 -5.20 -7.48
CA VAL A 381 -6.21 -4.10 -7.70
C VAL A 381 -6.58 -2.94 -6.78
N SER A 382 -5.63 -2.47 -5.99
CA SER A 382 -5.78 -1.30 -5.12
C SER A 382 -4.87 -0.18 -5.59
N SER A 383 -5.42 0.99 -5.90
CA SER A 383 -4.60 2.09 -6.42
C SER A 383 -3.80 2.77 -5.30
N GLY A 384 -2.49 2.56 -5.30
CA GLY A 384 -1.54 3.29 -4.47
C GLY A 384 -1.03 4.59 -5.10
N GLN A 385 -1.66 5.07 -6.19
CA GLN A 385 -1.18 6.21 -6.97
C GLN A 385 -1.14 7.55 -6.20
N ARG A 386 -1.85 7.63 -5.06
CA ARG A 386 -1.82 8.78 -4.15
C ARG A 386 -0.85 8.62 -2.97
N PHE A 387 0.00 7.59 -2.99
CA PHE A 387 0.96 7.36 -1.92
C PHE A 387 1.93 8.56 -1.82
N PRO A 388 2.04 9.22 -0.65
CA PRO A 388 2.66 10.54 -0.54
C PRO A 388 4.17 10.44 -0.29
N VAL A 389 4.90 9.64 -1.08
CA VAL A 389 6.32 9.32 -0.84
C VAL A 389 7.19 10.58 -0.65
N GLY A 390 6.98 11.62 -1.47
CA GLY A 390 7.72 12.89 -1.38
C GLY A 390 7.37 13.77 -0.18
N LYS A 391 6.38 13.39 0.65
CA LYS A 391 6.00 14.10 1.88
C LYS A 391 6.49 13.38 3.14
N LEU A 392 7.06 12.18 3.01
CA LEU A 392 7.55 11.39 4.15
C LEU A 392 8.97 11.82 4.52
N ASP A 393 9.16 13.10 4.84
CA ASP A 393 10.44 13.64 5.32
C ASP A 393 10.36 13.88 6.83
N PHE A 394 11.04 13.03 7.59
CA PHE A 394 11.12 13.11 9.06
C PHE A 394 12.21 14.09 9.55
N GLY A 395 12.69 15.00 8.69
CA GLY A 395 13.73 15.98 8.99
C GLY A 395 15.13 15.61 8.48
N TRP A 396 15.24 14.52 7.73
CA TRP A 396 16.51 13.96 7.25
C TRP A 396 16.43 13.45 5.81
N GLY A 397 15.44 13.93 5.06
CA GLY A 397 15.22 13.65 3.65
C GLY A 397 14.07 12.69 3.40
N THR A 398 13.64 12.63 2.15
CA THR A 398 12.58 11.71 1.70
C THR A 398 13.10 10.27 1.58
N PRO A 399 12.21 9.26 1.59
CA PRO A 399 12.61 7.88 1.42
C PRO A 399 13.26 7.64 0.05
N ALA A 400 14.28 6.79 0.00
CA ALA A 400 14.80 6.26 -1.25
C ALA A 400 13.83 5.25 -1.87
N PHE A 401 13.06 4.54 -1.04
CA PHE A 401 12.05 3.59 -1.47
C PHE A 401 10.91 3.54 -0.47
N SER A 402 9.69 3.26 -0.94
CA SER A 402 8.56 2.94 -0.08
C SER A 402 7.63 1.99 -0.78
N SER A 403 7.05 1.06 -0.03
CA SER A 403 6.06 0.13 -0.53
C SER A 403 5.16 -0.36 0.59
N TYR A 404 4.02 -0.93 0.21
CA TYR A 404 3.25 -1.78 1.11
C TYR A 404 3.81 -3.20 1.08
N HIS A 405 3.53 -3.93 2.16
CA HIS A 405 3.68 -5.37 2.25
C HIS A 405 2.42 -5.94 2.91
N PHE A 406 1.66 -6.75 2.18
CA PHE A 406 0.31 -7.16 2.57
C PHE A 406 0.02 -8.63 2.21
N PRO A 407 0.70 -9.59 2.86
CA PRO A 407 0.39 -11.02 2.75
C PRO A 407 -0.86 -11.33 3.58
N TRP A 408 -2.01 -10.88 3.09
CA TRP A 408 -3.30 -10.84 3.79
C TRP A 408 -4.01 -12.20 3.99
N GLY A 409 -3.29 -13.31 3.80
CA GLY A 409 -3.74 -14.67 4.17
C GLY A 409 -4.86 -15.27 3.31
N SER A 410 -5.18 -14.63 2.18
CA SER A 410 -6.20 -15.06 1.22
C SER A 410 -5.57 -15.73 0.00
N SER A 411 -6.26 -16.69 -0.62
CA SER A 411 -5.87 -17.27 -1.92
C SER A 411 -6.18 -16.34 -3.10
N ASN A 412 -6.83 -15.20 -2.84
CA ASN A 412 -7.13 -14.20 -3.86
C ASN A 412 -5.93 -13.29 -4.09
N GLY A 413 -5.68 -12.99 -5.37
CA GLY A 413 -4.60 -12.13 -5.78
C GLY A 413 -4.80 -10.69 -5.33
N TYR A 414 -3.71 -10.02 -4.97
CA TYR A 414 -3.72 -8.59 -4.63
C TYR A 414 -2.58 -7.87 -5.35
N VAL A 415 -2.89 -6.74 -5.99
CA VAL A 415 -1.90 -5.92 -6.69
C VAL A 415 -2.09 -4.45 -6.36
N MET A 416 -1.01 -3.75 -6.07
CA MET A 416 -1.02 -2.32 -5.75
C MET A 416 0.05 -1.56 -6.55
N PRO A 417 -0.33 -0.86 -7.63
CA PRO A 417 0.56 0.07 -8.32
C PRO A 417 0.65 1.40 -7.56
N MET A 418 1.87 1.89 -7.37
CA MET A 418 2.25 3.12 -6.66
C MET A 418 3.19 3.98 -7.52
N PRO A 419 3.30 5.29 -7.26
CA PRO A 419 4.33 6.10 -7.89
C PRO A 419 5.71 5.68 -7.38
N MET A 420 6.70 5.65 -8.27
CA MET A 420 8.08 5.48 -7.89
C MET A 420 8.65 6.77 -7.30
N ALA A 421 9.42 6.67 -6.21
CA ALA A 421 10.16 7.81 -5.68
C ALA A 421 11.19 8.29 -6.72
N GLY A 422 11.19 9.59 -7.07
CA GLY A 422 12.14 10.18 -8.01
C GLY A 422 11.97 9.79 -9.49
N GLY A 423 11.15 8.80 -9.83
CA GLY A 423 10.89 8.37 -11.20
C GLY A 423 9.60 8.96 -11.76
N GLU A 424 9.70 10.04 -12.53
CA GLU A 424 8.51 10.69 -13.13
C GLU A 424 7.71 9.72 -14.00
N GLY A 425 6.45 9.46 -13.60
CA GLY A 425 5.55 8.55 -14.33
C GLY A 425 5.87 7.06 -14.20
N HIS A 426 7.00 6.67 -13.60
CA HIS A 426 7.33 5.27 -13.32
C HIS A 426 6.51 4.74 -12.15
N TRP A 427 6.13 3.47 -12.22
CA TRP A 427 5.36 2.80 -11.18
C TRP A 427 6.17 1.73 -10.47
N VAL A 428 6.04 1.68 -9.15
CA VAL A 428 6.38 0.52 -8.33
C VAL A 428 5.11 -0.29 -8.13
N VAL A 429 5.14 -1.59 -8.39
CA VAL A 429 3.97 -2.46 -8.31
C VAL A 429 4.22 -3.58 -7.33
N TYR A 430 3.56 -3.54 -6.18
CA TYR A 430 3.49 -4.66 -5.25
C TYR A 430 2.47 -5.68 -5.76
N VAL A 431 2.87 -6.94 -5.83
CA VAL A 431 2.07 -8.06 -6.35
C VAL A 431 2.11 -9.17 -5.32
N HIS A 432 0.95 -9.70 -4.93
CA HIS A 432 0.81 -10.88 -4.06
C HIS A 432 -0.13 -11.88 -4.76
N LEU A 433 0.45 -12.92 -5.35
CA LEU A 433 -0.25 -13.91 -6.19
C LEU A 433 0.26 -15.32 -5.87
N SER A 434 -0.42 -16.35 -6.37
CA SER A 434 0.13 -17.71 -6.29
C SER A 434 1.45 -17.79 -7.06
N SER A 435 2.38 -18.63 -6.60
CA SER A 435 3.70 -18.78 -7.23
C SER A 435 3.59 -19.10 -8.73
N LYS A 436 2.64 -19.98 -9.10
CA LYS A 436 2.34 -20.34 -10.49
C LYS A 436 1.87 -19.15 -11.32
N PHE A 437 1.11 -18.22 -10.74
CA PHE A 437 0.64 -17.03 -11.45
C PHE A 437 1.77 -16.01 -11.63
N ILE A 438 2.68 -15.91 -10.67
CA ILE A 438 3.91 -15.11 -10.81
C ILE A 438 4.78 -15.65 -11.95
N GLU A 439 4.96 -16.98 -12.05
CA GLU A 439 5.72 -17.59 -13.16
C GLU A 439 5.16 -17.20 -14.53
N VAL A 440 3.82 -17.21 -14.68
CA VAL A 440 3.17 -16.79 -15.92
C VAL A 440 3.27 -15.29 -16.14
N LEU A 441 3.11 -14.46 -15.09
CA LEU A 441 3.28 -13.02 -15.18
C LEU A 441 4.68 -12.65 -15.70
N GLU A 442 5.72 -13.30 -15.17
CA GLU A 442 7.11 -13.04 -15.58
C GLU A 442 7.42 -13.56 -16.98
N ALA A 443 6.86 -14.70 -17.37
CA ALA A 443 7.02 -15.25 -18.72
C ALA A 443 6.31 -14.40 -19.79
N GLU A 444 5.07 -13.98 -19.53
CA GLU A 444 4.24 -13.26 -20.51
C GLU A 444 4.49 -11.76 -20.52
N ALA A 445 4.80 -11.18 -19.37
CA ALA A 445 4.84 -9.73 -19.17
C ALA A 445 6.13 -9.25 -18.47
N GLY A 446 7.20 -10.05 -18.40
CA GLY A 446 8.47 -9.66 -17.78
C GLY A 446 9.17 -8.44 -18.42
N HIS A 447 8.80 -8.09 -19.65
CA HIS A 447 9.24 -6.86 -20.30
C HIS A 447 8.57 -5.60 -19.72
N VAL A 448 7.34 -5.73 -19.20
CA VAL A 448 6.60 -4.65 -18.50
C VAL A 448 6.86 -4.71 -16.99
N PHE A 449 6.69 -5.89 -16.40
CA PHE A 449 6.93 -6.17 -14.98
C PHE A 449 8.40 -6.48 -14.74
N ARG A 450 9.25 -5.47 -14.84
CA ARG A 450 10.69 -5.63 -14.57
C ARG A 450 10.93 -5.76 -13.08
N ARG A 451 11.78 -6.69 -12.67
CA ARG A 451 12.12 -6.88 -11.26
C ARG A 451 12.72 -5.61 -10.68
N LEU A 452 12.27 -5.18 -9.49
CA LEU A 452 12.85 -4.02 -8.82
C LEU A 452 14.28 -4.33 -8.37
N THR A 453 15.24 -3.49 -8.76
CA THR A 453 16.66 -3.59 -8.36
C THR A 453 17.13 -2.29 -7.71
N SER A 454 18.28 -2.35 -7.03
CA SER A 454 18.91 -1.18 -6.40
C SER A 454 19.30 -0.08 -7.39
N ASP A 455 19.58 -0.44 -8.65
CA ASP A 455 19.87 0.52 -9.72
C ASP A 455 18.68 1.42 -10.04
N HIS A 456 17.45 0.92 -9.89
CA HIS A 456 16.26 1.74 -10.09
C HIS A 456 16.06 2.79 -8.96
N LEU A 457 16.81 2.69 -7.87
CA LEU A 457 16.65 3.49 -6.65
C LEU A 457 17.84 4.42 -6.39
N ASP A 458 18.74 4.57 -7.37
CA ASP A 458 20.00 5.31 -7.28
C ASP A 458 20.80 4.96 -6.00
N LEU A 459 20.79 3.67 -5.61
CA LEU A 459 21.46 3.20 -4.40
C LEU A 459 22.94 2.84 -4.64
N THR A 460 23.39 2.80 -5.89
CA THR A 460 24.73 2.35 -6.31
C THR A 460 25.72 3.49 -6.58
N SER A 461 25.27 4.75 -6.65
CA SER A 461 26.12 5.92 -6.88
C SER A 461 26.80 6.43 -5.60
N ASN A 462 27.78 5.68 -5.09
CA ASN A 462 28.84 6.21 -4.24
C ASN A 462 30.18 5.89 -4.91
N VAL A 463 30.45 6.58 -6.02
CA VAL A 463 31.84 6.79 -6.44
C VAL A 463 32.17 8.19 -5.97
N ASP A 464 33.08 8.30 -5.01
CA ASP A 464 33.79 9.54 -4.68
C ASP A 464 34.60 9.97 -5.92
N THR A 465 33.95 10.51 -6.94
CA THR A 465 34.64 11.32 -7.94
C THR A 465 34.77 12.71 -7.35
N ALA A 466 35.94 13.00 -6.79
CA ALA A 466 36.38 14.35 -6.54
C ALA A 466 36.14 15.20 -7.81
N PRO A 467 35.61 16.43 -7.69
CA PRO A 467 35.45 17.29 -8.87
C PRO A 467 36.83 17.56 -9.46
N GLU A 468 37.04 17.13 -10.71
CA GLU A 468 38.18 17.59 -11.51
C GLU A 468 38.17 19.11 -11.52
N SER A 469 39.26 19.72 -11.06
CA SER A 469 39.43 21.17 -11.10
C SER A 469 39.35 21.63 -12.56
N MET A 470 38.28 22.34 -12.91
CA MET A 470 38.26 23.09 -14.17
C MET A 470 39.39 24.12 -14.10
N ALA A 471 40.41 23.94 -14.94
CA ALA A 471 41.39 24.98 -15.21
C ALA A 471 40.67 26.22 -15.77
N PRO A 472 41.01 27.43 -15.31
CA PRO A 472 40.38 28.64 -15.80
C PRO A 472 40.72 28.88 -17.28
N PRO A 473 39.78 29.40 -18.08
CA PRO A 473 40.01 29.68 -19.49
C PRO A 473 41.06 30.77 -19.68
N GLU A 474 41.96 30.55 -20.64
CA GLU A 474 42.99 31.51 -21.07
C GLU A 474 42.35 32.82 -21.53
N LEU A 475 42.85 33.93 -20.98
CA LEU A 475 42.54 35.29 -21.40
C LEU A 475 43.11 35.53 -22.80
N VAL A 476 42.23 35.71 -23.79
CA VAL A 476 42.58 36.22 -25.11
C VAL A 476 42.89 37.70 -24.97
N ASP A 477 44.17 38.05 -25.10
CA ASP A 477 44.67 39.41 -25.17
C ASP A 477 44.25 40.05 -26.51
N THR A 478 43.41 41.08 -26.43
CA THR A 478 43.01 41.92 -27.57
C THR A 478 43.61 43.31 -27.40
N THR A 479 44.93 43.42 -27.52
CA THR A 479 45.56 44.71 -27.80
C THR A 479 45.35 45.08 -29.27
N GLY A 480 44.38 45.95 -29.54
CA GLY A 480 44.32 46.71 -30.79
C GLY A 480 45.33 47.87 -30.78
N ARG A 481 46.10 47.98 -31.87
CA ARG A 481 46.84 49.14 -32.44
C ARG A 481 47.64 48.57 -33.62
N VAL A 482 47.53 48.98 -34.89
CA VAL A 482 47.07 50.22 -35.56
C VAL A 482 46.30 49.82 -36.82
#